data_AF-A0A417PBP2-F1
#
_entry.id   AF-A0A417PBP2-F1
#
_cell.length_a   1.000
_cell.length_b   1.000
_cell.length_c   1.000
_cell.angle_alpha   90.00
_cell.angle_beta   90.00
_cell.angle_gamma   90.00
#
_symmetry.space_group_name_H-M   'P 1'
#
loop_
_entity.id
_entity.type
_entity.pdbx_description
1 polymer ?
#
loop_
_entity_poly.entity_id
_entity_poly.type
_entity_poly.pdbx_seq_one_letter_code
_entity_poly.pdbx_strand_id
1 'polypeptide(L)'
;MSGLSRFLKKNKVQKQNAKYAATRSLVDEDGKPLEWELRPLSTRESEQIRIACSMEVPVTGKPGQYRQKLDSAKYIVKMLAAAVVYPDLQNAELQDSYGVTDPEDLLYEMIDNPGEFNDLAAFVQQYSGLDETMEEKVQEAKN
;
A
#
# COMPACT_ATOMS: atom_id res chain seq x y z
N MET A 1 -0.06 -33.07 23.75
CA MET A 1 -0.99 -32.44 22.79
C MET A 1 -1.13 -30.97 23.15
N SER A 2 -0.99 -29.95 22.30
CA SER A 2 -0.60 -29.85 20.89
C SER A 2 0.03 -28.47 20.70
N GLY A 3 1.33 -28.36 20.38
CA GLY A 3 1.94 -27.05 20.06
C GLY A 3 1.33 -26.41 18.80
N LEU A 4 0.85 -27.25 17.88
CA LEU A 4 0.21 -26.85 16.62
C LEU A 4 -1.06 -26.02 16.80
N SER A 5 -1.79 -26.17 17.91
CA SER A 5 -3.02 -25.38 18.11
C SER A 5 -2.73 -23.88 18.16
N ARG A 6 -1.56 -23.46 18.67
CA ARG A 6 -1.16 -22.04 18.74
C ARG A 6 -0.96 -21.40 17.36
N PHE A 7 -0.66 -22.20 16.32
CA PHE A 7 -0.46 -21.72 14.95
C PHE A 7 -1.76 -21.68 14.12
N LEU A 8 -2.89 -22.12 14.67
CA LEU A 8 -4.17 -22.09 13.98
C LEU A 8 -4.67 -20.65 13.77
N LYS A 9 -5.32 -20.39 12.64
CA LYS A 9 -5.87 -19.08 12.27
C LYS A 9 -6.71 -18.42 13.37
N LYS A 10 -7.50 -19.21 14.11
CA LYS A 10 -8.33 -18.72 15.23
C LYS A 10 -7.54 -18.13 16.41
N ASN A 11 -6.28 -18.53 16.55
CA ASN A 11 -5.38 -18.08 17.61
C ASN A 11 -4.40 -17.00 17.14
N LYS A 12 -4.44 -16.64 15.85
CA LYS A 12 -3.63 -15.55 15.28
C LYS A 12 -4.27 -14.21 15.65
N VAL A 13 -3.50 -13.32 16.26
CA VAL A 13 -3.92 -11.93 16.51
C VAL A 13 -4.16 -11.27 15.15
N GLN A 14 -5.37 -10.78 14.93
CA GLN A 14 -5.71 -10.01 13.73
C GLN A 14 -5.45 -8.53 14.01
N LYS A 15 -4.66 -7.90 13.14
CA LYS A 15 -4.56 -6.44 13.13
C LYS A 15 -5.90 -5.88 12.65
N GLN A 16 -6.48 -4.95 13.40
CA GLN A 16 -7.72 -4.28 13.01
C GLN A 16 -7.44 -3.25 11.91
N ASN A 17 -8.47 -2.59 11.41
CA ASN A 17 -8.30 -1.45 10.52
C ASN A 17 -7.92 -0.21 11.36
N ALA A 18 -7.08 0.64 10.78
CA ALA A 18 -6.74 1.94 11.33
C ALA A 18 -7.59 3.03 10.68
N LYS A 19 -7.80 4.11 11.41
CA LYS A 19 -8.33 5.35 10.87
C LYS A 19 -7.19 6.35 10.64
N TYR A 20 -7.21 7.01 9.50
CA TYR A 20 -6.18 7.99 9.14
C TYR A 20 -6.77 9.10 8.27
N ALA A 21 -6.52 10.36 8.61
CA ALA A 21 -6.93 11.49 7.78
C ALA A 21 -5.93 11.68 6.64
N ALA A 22 -6.25 11.13 5.47
CA ALA A 22 -5.34 11.09 4.31
C ALA A 22 -5.07 12.45 3.68
N THR A 23 -6.03 13.37 3.75
CA THR A 23 -5.87 14.73 3.24
C THR A 23 -6.63 15.72 4.11
N ARG A 24 -6.13 16.96 4.16
CA ARG A 24 -6.78 18.07 4.88
C ARG A 24 -7.81 18.80 4.01
N SER A 25 -7.85 18.55 2.70
CA SER A 25 -8.77 19.22 1.77
C SER A 25 -10.19 18.67 1.88
N LEU A 26 -10.33 17.39 2.21
CA LEU A 26 -11.62 16.73 2.43
C LEU A 26 -12.01 16.82 3.91
N VAL A 27 -13.02 17.63 4.21
CA VAL A 27 -13.48 17.89 5.58
C VAL A 27 -14.97 17.59 5.76
N ASP A 28 -15.36 17.31 7.00
CA ASP A 28 -16.76 17.20 7.42
C ASP A 28 -17.43 18.58 7.59
N GLU A 29 -18.70 18.57 8.04
CA GLU A 29 -19.49 19.78 8.32
C GLU A 29 -18.87 20.69 9.41
N ASP A 30 -18.04 20.12 10.30
CA ASP A 30 -17.34 20.84 11.36
C ASP A 30 -15.96 21.37 10.90
N GLY A 31 -15.54 21.09 9.67
CA GLY A 31 -14.23 21.44 9.13
C GLY A 31 -13.09 20.53 9.58
N LYS A 32 -13.39 19.32 10.09
CA LYS A 32 -12.38 18.32 10.45
C LYS A 32 -12.05 17.42 9.25
N PRO A 33 -10.77 17.09 9.01
CA PRO A 33 -10.38 16.16 7.95
C PRO A 33 -11.10 14.81 8.04
N LEU A 34 -11.55 14.28 6.90
CA LEU A 34 -12.24 13.00 6.83
C LEU A 34 -11.27 11.85 7.16
N GLU A 35 -11.67 11.00 8.11
CA GLU A 35 -10.92 9.79 8.45
C GLU A 35 -11.20 8.67 7.44
N TRP A 36 -10.13 8.16 6.83
CA TRP A 36 -10.18 7.01 5.95
C TRP A 36 -9.95 5.74 6.77
N GLU A 37 -10.59 4.64 6.38
CA GLU A 37 -10.37 3.32 6.97
C GLU A 37 -9.30 2.59 6.16
N LEU A 38 -8.21 2.22 6.82
CA LEU A 38 -7.04 1.57 6.22
C LEU A 38 -6.83 0.21 6.87
N ARG A 39 -6.64 -0.83 6.05
CA ARG A 39 -6.27 -2.17 6.53
C ARG A 39 -4.79 -2.43 6.29
N PRO A 40 -4.14 -3.25 7.13
CA PRO A 40 -2.80 -3.70 6.84
C PRO A 40 -2.84 -4.68 5.66
N LEU A 41 -1.84 -4.59 4.79
CA LEU A 41 -1.69 -5.54 3.69
C LEU A 41 -1.18 -6.88 4.21
N SER A 42 -1.74 -7.96 3.67
CA SER A 42 -1.17 -9.29 3.89
C SER A 42 0.10 -9.49 3.08
N THR A 43 0.97 -10.40 3.53
CA THR A 43 2.18 -10.80 2.79
C THR A 43 1.88 -11.22 1.35
N ARG A 44 0.75 -11.90 1.13
CA ARG A 44 0.34 -12.34 -0.23
C ARG A 44 -0.01 -11.15 -1.13
N GLU A 45 -0.76 -10.17 -0.62
CA GLU A 45 -1.17 -9.00 -1.39
C GLU A 45 0.03 -8.11 -1.71
N SER A 46 0.88 -7.86 -0.73
CA SER A 46 2.12 -7.09 -0.92
C SER A 46 3.00 -7.72 -2.02
N GLU A 47 3.19 -9.04 -2.00
CA GLU A 47 3.98 -9.72 -3.03
C GLU A 47 3.29 -9.71 -4.41
N GLN A 48 1.97 -9.88 -4.47
CA GLN A 48 1.22 -9.78 -5.74
C GLN A 48 1.35 -8.39 -6.36
N ILE A 49 1.25 -7.32 -5.56
CA ILE A 49 1.44 -5.94 -6.01
C ILE A 49 2.88 -5.73 -6.49
N ARG A 50 3.87 -6.23 -5.73
CA ARG A 50 5.28 -6.14 -6.11
C ARG A 50 5.59 -6.84 -7.43
N ILE A 51 5.02 -8.03 -7.66
CA ILE A 51 5.15 -8.76 -8.93
C ILE A 51 4.47 -7.97 -10.06
N ALA A 52 3.25 -7.48 -9.84
CA ALA A 52 2.50 -6.71 -10.84
C ALA A 52 3.17 -5.37 -11.23
N CYS A 53 4.01 -4.84 -10.34
CA CYS A 53 4.81 -3.63 -10.58
C CYS A 53 6.25 -3.92 -11.01
N SER A 54 6.65 -5.19 -11.13
CA SER A 54 7.96 -5.59 -11.63
C SER A 54 7.94 -5.78 -13.14
N MET A 55 8.97 -5.26 -13.82
CA MET A 55 9.14 -5.41 -15.26
C MET A 55 10.58 -5.83 -15.58
N GLU A 56 10.76 -6.59 -16.65
CA GLU A 56 12.07 -6.90 -17.19
C GLU A 56 12.54 -5.75 -18.08
N VAL A 57 13.70 -5.19 -17.77
CA VAL A 57 14.34 -4.16 -18.60
C VAL A 57 15.67 -4.67 -19.15
N PRO A 58 15.98 -4.42 -20.43
CA PRO A 58 17.25 -4.84 -21.01
C PRO A 58 18.43 -4.16 -20.31
N VAL A 59 19.52 -4.89 -20.14
CA VAL A 59 20.76 -4.35 -19.58
C VAL A 59 21.52 -3.63 -20.67
N THR A 60 21.69 -2.31 -20.52
CA THR A 60 22.46 -1.48 -21.45
C THR A 60 23.85 -2.07 -21.68
N GLY A 61 24.20 -2.32 -22.94
CA GLY A 61 25.50 -2.88 -23.33
C GLY A 61 25.61 -4.41 -23.26
N LYS A 62 24.54 -5.13 -22.87
CA LYS A 62 24.53 -6.61 -22.84
C LYS A 62 23.29 -7.16 -23.56
N PRO A 63 23.35 -7.35 -24.89
CA PRO A 63 22.25 -7.94 -25.66
C PRO A 63 21.82 -9.30 -25.11
N GLY A 64 20.51 -9.50 -24.93
CA GLY A 64 19.95 -10.75 -24.40
C GLY A 64 19.97 -10.88 -22.86
N GLN A 65 20.53 -9.92 -22.13
CA GLN A 65 20.46 -9.88 -20.67
C GLN A 65 19.39 -8.89 -20.20
N TYR A 66 18.49 -9.34 -19.34
CA TYR A 66 17.44 -8.54 -18.72
C TYR A 66 17.66 -8.48 -17.21
N ARG A 67 17.26 -7.36 -16.60
CA ARG A 67 17.19 -7.21 -15.15
C ARG A 67 15.77 -6.90 -14.75
N GLN A 68 15.34 -7.43 -13.61
CA GLN A 68 14.08 -7.03 -12.99
C GLN A 68 14.21 -5.61 -12.45
N LYS A 69 13.27 -4.74 -12.81
CA LYS A 69 13.13 -3.38 -12.29
C LYS A 69 11.73 -3.25 -11.69
N LEU A 70 11.65 -2.81 -10.44
CA LEU A 70 10.39 -2.43 -9.82
C LEU A 70 10.03 -1.01 -10.25
N ASP A 71 8.79 -0.81 -10.69
CA ASP A 71 8.19 0.51 -10.81
C ASP A 71 7.72 0.97 -9.42
N SER A 72 8.57 1.73 -8.75
CA SER A 72 8.31 2.19 -7.38
C SER A 72 7.08 3.08 -7.27
N ALA A 73 6.82 3.94 -8.26
CA ALA A 73 5.67 4.84 -8.23
C ALA A 73 4.37 4.03 -8.33
N LYS A 74 4.31 3.13 -9.31
CA LYS A 74 3.17 2.21 -9.48
C LYS A 74 2.98 1.29 -8.28
N TYR A 75 4.07 0.82 -7.67
CA TYR A 75 4.03 -0.01 -6.47
C TYR A 75 3.40 0.74 -5.29
N ILE A 76 3.81 1.98 -5.03
CA ILE A 76 3.28 2.77 -3.91
C ILE A 76 1.78 3.02 -4.08
N VAL A 77 1.34 3.48 -5.25
CA VAL A 77 -0.08 3.80 -5.45
C VAL A 77 -0.97 2.55 -5.42
N LYS A 78 -0.52 1.42 -5.98
CA LYS A 78 -1.26 0.15 -5.88
C LYS A 78 -1.33 -0.38 -4.45
N MET A 79 -0.25 -0.20 -3.68
CA MET A 79 -0.21 -0.56 -2.27
C MET A 79 -1.21 0.28 -1.47
N LEU A 80 -1.26 1.59 -1.71
CA LEU A 80 -2.25 2.48 -1.09
C LEU A 80 -3.68 2.09 -1.47
N ALA A 81 -3.96 1.91 -2.77
CA ALA A 81 -5.30 1.56 -3.25
C ALA A 81 -5.80 0.23 -2.65
N ALA A 82 -4.91 -0.74 -2.46
CA ALA A 82 -5.25 -2.01 -1.81
C ALA A 82 -5.49 -1.88 -0.30
N ALA A 83 -4.84 -0.90 0.36
CA ALA A 83 -4.94 -0.69 1.80
C ALA A 83 -6.17 0.15 2.20
N VAL A 84 -6.67 1.01 1.31
CA VAL A 84 -7.89 1.79 1.56
C VAL A 84 -9.13 0.88 1.52
N VAL A 85 -9.89 0.90 2.61
CA VAL A 85 -11.18 0.18 2.78
C VAL A 85 -12.34 1.16 2.67
N TYR A 86 -12.19 2.35 3.25
CA TYR A 86 -13.15 3.44 3.14
C TYR A 86 -12.39 4.75 2.94
N PRO A 87 -12.73 5.57 1.92
CA PRO A 87 -13.79 5.38 0.94
C PRO A 87 -13.54 4.18 0.00
N ASP A 88 -14.61 3.62 -0.57
CA ASP A 88 -14.48 2.55 -1.57
C ASP A 88 -13.98 3.15 -2.89
N LEU A 89 -12.69 2.95 -3.19
CA LEU A 89 -12.04 3.48 -4.39
C LEU A 89 -12.55 2.84 -5.70
N GLN A 90 -13.31 1.76 -5.63
CA GLN A 90 -13.98 1.14 -6.79
C GLN A 90 -15.40 1.66 -7.01
N ASN A 91 -15.88 2.57 -6.15
CA ASN A 91 -17.20 3.16 -6.29
C ASN A 91 -17.27 4.01 -7.56
N ALA A 92 -18.16 3.64 -8.49
CA ALA A 92 -18.30 4.30 -9.78
C ALA A 92 -18.73 5.78 -9.65
N GLU A 93 -19.64 6.10 -8.73
CA GLU A 93 -20.08 7.49 -8.52
C GLU A 93 -18.93 8.37 -8.01
N LEU A 94 -18.10 7.83 -7.11
CA LEU A 94 -16.90 8.51 -6.65
C LEU A 94 -15.90 8.71 -7.79
N GLN A 95 -15.58 7.66 -8.53
CA GLN A 95 -14.68 7.71 -9.68
C GLN A 95 -15.14 8.71 -10.76
N ASP A 96 -16.44 8.68 -11.11
CA ASP A 96 -17.06 9.57 -12.07
C ASP A 96 -16.99 11.04 -11.61
N SER A 97 -17.13 11.29 -10.31
CA SER A 97 -17.04 12.65 -9.74
C SER A 97 -15.66 13.28 -9.91
N TYR A 98 -14.60 12.47 -9.92
CA TYR A 98 -13.22 12.89 -10.17
C TYR A 98 -12.80 12.72 -11.64
N GLY A 99 -13.65 12.15 -12.50
CA GLY A 99 -13.36 11.96 -13.92
C GLY A 99 -12.30 10.88 -14.21
N VAL A 100 -12.13 9.92 -13.30
CA VAL A 100 -11.15 8.83 -13.39
C VAL A 100 -11.88 7.48 -13.41
N THR A 101 -11.21 6.42 -13.84
CA THR A 101 -11.79 5.06 -13.88
C THR A 101 -11.03 4.03 -13.04
N ASP A 102 -9.81 4.39 -12.62
CA ASP A 102 -8.93 3.50 -11.89
C ASP A 102 -8.74 3.98 -10.44
N PRO A 103 -8.76 3.07 -9.45
CA PRO A 103 -8.53 3.42 -8.04
C PRO A 103 -7.23 4.17 -7.78
N GLU A 104 -6.18 3.87 -8.55
CA GLU A 104 -4.88 4.52 -8.43
C GLU A 104 -4.92 5.98 -8.86
N ASP A 105 -5.61 6.29 -9.96
CA ASP A 105 -5.78 7.67 -10.44
C ASP A 105 -6.69 8.45 -9.48
N LEU A 106 -7.73 7.81 -8.96
CA LEU A 106 -8.60 8.39 -7.94
C LEU A 106 -7.82 8.82 -6.69
N LEU A 107 -6.84 8.04 -6.24
CA LEU A 107 -6.00 8.44 -5.11
C LEU A 107 -5.19 9.70 -5.39
N TYR A 108 -4.68 9.87 -6.61
CA TYR A 108 -3.94 11.07 -6.98
C TYR A 108 -4.85 12.30 -7.03
N GLU A 109 -6.08 12.15 -7.50
CA GLU A 109 -7.05 13.25 -7.56
C GLU A 109 -7.61 13.61 -6.17
N MET A 110 -7.84 12.60 -5.30
CA MET A 110 -8.33 12.84 -3.93
C MET A 110 -7.25 13.42 -3.01
N ILE A 111 -5.97 13.11 -3.25
CA ILE A 111 -4.84 13.57 -2.46
C ILE A 111 -3.90 14.36 -3.38
N ASP A 112 -4.37 15.55 -3.74
CA ASP A 112 -3.68 16.48 -4.64
C ASP A 112 -2.40 17.10 -4.03
N ASN A 113 -2.21 16.95 -2.71
CA ASN A 113 -1.00 17.37 -2.01
C ASN A 113 0.07 16.24 -1.97
N PRO A 114 1.24 16.43 -2.61
CA PRO A 114 2.29 15.39 -2.64
C PRO A 114 2.86 15.03 -1.26
N GLY A 115 2.86 15.97 -0.31
CA GLY A 115 3.30 15.71 1.06
C GLY A 115 2.36 14.75 1.79
N GLU A 116 1.06 15.03 1.72
CA GLU A 116 0.02 14.18 2.33
C GLU A 116 -0.01 12.78 1.71
N PHE A 117 0.18 12.68 0.39
CA PHE A 117 0.30 11.39 -0.29
C PHE A 117 1.49 10.57 0.22
N ASN A 118 2.65 11.20 0.40
CA ASN A 118 3.84 10.54 0.93
C ASN A 118 3.67 10.13 2.40
N ASP A 119 3.01 10.97 3.22
CA ASP A 119 2.72 10.67 4.62
C ASP A 119 1.78 9.47 4.74
N LEU A 120 0.75 9.39 3.89
CA LEU A 120 -0.14 8.23 3.80
C LEU A 120 0.63 6.97 3.38
N ALA A 121 1.51 7.07 2.37
CA ALA A 121 2.35 5.96 1.92
C ALA A 121 3.23 5.42 3.04
N ALA A 122 3.90 6.30 3.79
CA ALA A 122 4.72 5.94 4.94
C ALA A 122 3.88 5.26 6.04
N PHE A 123 2.70 5.82 6.35
CA PHE A 123 1.79 5.24 7.33
C PHE A 123 1.36 3.82 6.95
N VAL A 124 0.91 3.61 5.70
CA VAL A 124 0.46 2.30 5.23
C VAL A 124 1.59 1.27 5.23
N GLN A 125 2.81 1.68 4.86
CA GLN A 125 4.00 0.82 4.93
C GLN A 125 4.28 0.39 6.37
N GLN A 126 4.37 1.35 7.29
CA GLN A 126 4.60 1.07 8.70
C GLN A 126 3.50 0.19 9.29
N TYR A 127 2.24 0.50 9.00
CA TYR A 127 1.09 -0.24 9.52
C TYR A 127 1.06 -1.69 9.02
N SER A 128 1.42 -1.89 7.76
CA SER A 128 1.54 -3.21 7.13
C SER A 128 2.79 -3.97 7.57
N GLY A 129 3.74 -3.34 8.27
CA GLY A 129 5.03 -3.94 8.61
C GLY A 129 5.98 -4.06 7.42
N LEU A 130 5.83 -3.17 6.43
CA LEU A 130 6.71 -3.05 5.27
C LEU A 130 7.83 -2.01 5.50
N ASP A 131 7.75 -1.25 6.60
CA ASP A 131 8.80 -0.36 7.12
C ASP A 131 9.95 -1.13 7.79
N GLU A 132 10.19 -2.37 7.36
CA GLU A 132 11.47 -3.04 7.59
C GLU A 132 12.53 -2.30 6.77
N THR A 133 12.90 -1.13 7.27
CA THR A 133 14.22 -0.56 7.06
C THR A 133 15.25 -1.67 7.23
N MET A 134 16.24 -1.61 6.37
CA MET A 134 17.34 -2.53 6.10
C MET A 134 18.07 -3.18 7.30
N GLU A 135 17.71 -2.91 8.56
CA GLU A 135 18.45 -3.33 9.76
C GLU A 135 18.35 -4.84 10.08
N GLU A 136 17.22 -5.51 9.82
CA GLU A 136 17.15 -6.98 10.03
C GLU A 136 17.90 -7.79 8.95
N LYS A 137 18.03 -7.26 7.73
CA LYS A 137 18.73 -7.97 6.62
C LYS A 137 20.25 -7.92 6.69
N VAL A 138 20.85 -7.05 7.52
CA VAL A 138 22.32 -6.99 7.69
C VAL A 138 22.82 -8.03 8.69
N GLN A 139 21.95 -8.54 9.57
CA GLN A 139 22.34 -9.50 10.60
C GLN A 139 22.25 -10.98 10.14
N GLU A 140 21.39 -11.30 9.16
CA GLU A 140 21.32 -12.66 8.59
C GLU A 140 22.35 -12.95 7.49
N ALA A 141 22.99 -11.94 6.89
CA ALA A 141 24.05 -12.15 5.89
C ALA A 141 25.45 -12.39 6.50
N LYS A 142 25.57 -12.41 7.84
CA LYS A 142 26.83 -12.58 8.57
C LYS A 142 26.94 -13.89 9.37
N ASN A 143 25.99 -14.82 9.23
CA ASN A 143 26.04 -16.15 9.82
C ASN A 143 26.23 -17.25 8.77
#